data_AF-A0A3C1VP69-F1
#
_entry.id   AF-A0A3C1VP69-F1
#
_cell.length_a   1.000
_cell.length_b   1.000
_cell.length_c   1.000
_cell.angle_alpha   90.00
_cell.angle_beta   90.00
_cell.angle_gamma   90.00
#
_symmetry.space_group_name_H-M   'P 1'
#
loop_
_entity.id
_entity.type
_entity.pdbx_description
1 polymer ?
#
loop_
_entity_poly.entity_id
_entity_poly.type
_entity_poly.pdbx_seq_one_letter_code
_entity_poly.pdbx_strand_id
1 'polypeptide(L)'
;MPIPKCMQGRLSVPVVGAPLFIISNPDLVIAQCKAGVVGSFPALNARPAEELDKWLTRIKAELAEHDAANPDNLSAPFAVNQIV
;
A
#
# COMPACT_ATOMS: atom_id res chain seq x y z
N MET A 1 -2.58 6.93 -20.90
CA MET A 1 -1.51 6.04 -20.39
C MET A 1 -2.14 4.71 -19.99
N PRO A 2 -1.60 3.56 -20.40
CA PRO A 2 -2.10 2.26 -19.96
C PRO A 2 -1.79 2.04 -18.47
N ILE A 3 -2.65 1.26 -17.80
CA ILE A 3 -2.41 0.83 -16.42
C ILE A 3 -1.19 -0.11 -16.38
N PRO A 4 -0.18 0.13 -15.52
CA PRO A 4 0.97 -0.76 -15.36
C PRO A 4 0.56 -2.19 -15.04
N LYS A 5 1.33 -3.19 -15.51
CA LYS A 5 1.03 -4.62 -15.29
C LYS A 5 0.86 -4.98 -13.81
N CYS A 6 1.60 -4.33 -12.91
CA CYS A 6 1.50 -4.56 -11.47
C CYS A 6 0.18 -4.10 -10.84
N MET A 7 -0.67 -3.36 -11.59
CA MET A 7 -1.96 -2.86 -11.13
C MET A 7 -3.13 -3.47 -11.92
N GLN A 8 -2.87 -4.20 -13.01
CA GLN A 8 -3.91 -4.80 -13.84
C GLN A 8 -4.68 -5.85 -13.04
N GLY A 9 -6.02 -5.73 -13.01
CA GLY A 9 -6.91 -6.64 -12.29
C GLY A 9 -6.83 -6.54 -10.75
N ARG A 10 -6.12 -5.54 -10.20
CA ARG A 10 -5.96 -5.35 -8.74
C ARG A 10 -6.65 -4.10 -8.20
N LEU A 11 -7.19 -3.26 -9.06
CA LEU A 11 -7.80 -1.98 -8.68
C LEU A 11 -9.31 -2.06 -8.81
N SER A 12 -10.03 -1.63 -7.76
CA SER A 12 -11.48 -1.44 -7.80
C SER A 12 -11.85 -0.13 -8.51
N VAL A 13 -10.96 0.87 -8.39
CA VAL A 13 -11.03 2.16 -9.09
C VAL A 13 -9.61 2.61 -9.45
N PRO A 14 -9.41 3.35 -10.56
CA PRO A 14 -8.08 3.75 -11.03
C PRO A 14 -7.54 4.97 -10.23
N VAL A 15 -7.37 4.81 -8.91
CA VAL A 15 -6.96 5.89 -8.00
C VAL A 15 -5.82 5.48 -7.08
N VAL A 16 -5.06 6.47 -6.63
CA VAL A 16 -4.01 6.35 -5.63
C VAL A 16 -4.39 7.20 -4.43
N GLY A 17 -4.39 6.61 -3.23
CA GLY A 17 -4.52 7.36 -1.99
C GLY A 17 -3.28 8.21 -1.79
N ALA A 18 -3.41 9.54 -1.83
CA ALA A 18 -2.27 10.44 -1.69
C ALA A 18 -1.58 10.25 -0.33
N PRO A 19 -0.24 10.36 -0.25
CA PRO A 19 0.50 10.18 0.98
C PRO A 19 0.30 11.41 1.88
N LEU A 20 -0.26 11.20 3.07
CA LEU A 20 -0.56 12.24 4.05
C LEU A 20 0.37 12.11 5.26
N PHE A 21 0.94 13.25 5.69
CA PHE A 21 1.73 13.29 6.92
C PHE A 21 0.86 12.89 8.12
N ILE A 22 1.42 12.13 9.07
CA ILE A 22 0.77 11.60 10.28
C ILE A 22 -0.28 10.50 10.01
N ILE A 23 -1.23 10.73 9.09
CA ILE A 23 -2.41 9.87 8.90
C ILE A 23 -2.09 8.62 8.06
N SER A 24 -1.24 8.74 7.03
CA SER A 24 -0.84 7.58 6.23
C SER A 24 0.12 6.68 7.01
N ASN A 25 -0.46 5.72 7.74
CA ASN A 25 0.23 4.68 8.50
C ASN A 25 -0.04 3.28 7.87
N PRO A 26 0.55 2.19 8.40
CA PRO A 26 0.34 0.86 7.83
C PRO A 26 -1.12 0.44 7.79
N ASP A 27 -1.91 0.75 8.83
CA ASP A 27 -3.33 0.34 8.89
C ASP A 27 -4.13 0.93 7.74
N LEU A 28 -3.96 2.23 7.48
CA LEU A 28 -4.64 2.90 6.37
C LEU A 28 -4.18 2.37 5.01
N VAL A 29 -2.86 2.20 4.82
CA VAL A 29 -2.30 1.71 3.57
C VAL A 29 -2.78 0.29 3.28
N ILE A 30 -2.76 -0.58 4.28
CA ILE A 30 -3.25 -1.96 4.17
C ILE A 30 -4.74 -1.97 3.82
N ALA A 31 -5.57 -1.18 4.51
CA ALA A 31 -7.00 -1.11 4.24
C ALA A 31 -7.30 -0.62 2.83
N GLN A 32 -6.59 0.41 2.35
CA GLN A 32 -6.71 0.92 0.98
C GLN A 32 -6.35 -0.18 -0.04
N CYS A 33 -5.22 -0.85 0.17
CA CYS A 33 -4.76 -1.92 -0.72
C CYS A 33 -5.75 -3.09 -0.79
N LYS A 34 -6.28 -3.55 0.35
CA LYS A 34 -7.31 -4.60 0.42
C LYS A 34 -8.64 -4.16 -0.21
N ALA A 35 -8.91 -2.86 -0.29
CA ALA A 35 -10.10 -2.29 -0.95
C ALA A 35 -9.91 -2.04 -2.47
N GLY A 36 -8.74 -2.37 -3.04
CA GLY A 36 -8.45 -2.13 -4.45
C GLY A 36 -8.04 -0.70 -4.78
N VAL A 37 -7.55 0.07 -3.80
CA VAL A 37 -6.96 1.41 -3.99
C VAL A 37 -5.47 1.32 -3.73
N VAL A 38 -4.64 1.97 -4.55
CA VAL A 38 -3.20 2.02 -4.29
C VAL A 38 -2.95 2.83 -3.01
N GLY A 39 -2.56 2.17 -1.93
CA GLY A 39 -2.24 2.83 -0.67
C GLY A 39 -0.86 3.49 -0.73
N SER A 40 -0.68 4.63 -0.08
CA SER A 40 0.65 5.24 0.00
C SER A 40 0.90 6.01 1.30
N PHE A 41 2.17 6.13 1.67
CA PHE A 41 2.61 6.87 2.85
C PHE A 41 3.94 7.60 2.62
N PRO A 42 4.19 8.75 3.27
CA PRO A 42 5.52 9.35 3.34
C PRO A 42 6.47 8.45 4.13
N ALA A 43 7.66 8.16 3.61
CA ALA A 43 8.74 7.48 4.37
C ALA A 43 9.01 8.21 5.70
N LEU A 44 8.83 9.53 5.68
CA LEU A 44 8.93 10.42 6.81
C LEU A 44 7.93 10.14 7.97
N ASN A 45 6.87 9.34 7.76
CA ASN A 45 5.96 8.93 8.84
C ASN A 45 6.55 7.76 9.66
N ALA A 46 7.41 6.93 9.06
CA ALA A 46 8.05 5.81 9.72
C ALA A 46 9.36 6.28 10.37
N ARG A 47 9.26 6.95 11.52
CA ARG A 47 10.40 7.43 12.30
C ARG A 47 10.50 6.70 13.63
N PRO A 48 11.72 6.35 14.08
CA PRO A 48 13.04 6.54 13.42
C PRO A 48 13.22 5.67 12.16
N ALA A 49 14.31 5.85 11.40
CA ALA A 49 14.46 5.28 10.04
C ALA A 49 14.29 3.75 9.98
N GLU A 50 14.66 3.04 11.05
CA GLU A 50 14.45 1.60 11.21
C GLU A 50 12.97 1.18 11.25
N GLU A 51 12.04 2.09 11.57
CA GLU A 51 10.60 1.81 11.53
C GLU A 51 10.11 1.59 10.10
N LEU A 52 10.77 2.16 9.09
CA LEU A 52 10.38 1.96 7.70
C LEU A 52 10.43 0.48 7.31
N ASP A 53 11.47 -0.25 7.72
CA ASP A 53 11.59 -1.68 7.44
C ASP A 53 10.49 -2.50 8.12
N LYS A 54 10.16 -2.16 9.37
CA LYS A 54 9.06 -2.81 10.12
C LYS A 54 7.71 -2.56 9.44
N TRP A 55 7.45 -1.33 8.99
CA TRP A 55 6.23 -0.97 8.27
C TRP A 55 6.13 -1.73 6.95
N LEU A 56 7.21 -1.77 6.16
CA LEU A 56 7.24 -2.48 4.89
C LEU A 56 7.03 -3.99 5.07
N THR A 57 7.66 -4.58 6.08
CA THR A 57 7.49 -5.99 6.44
C THR A 57 6.04 -6.29 6.80
N ARG A 58 5.44 -5.46 7.67
CA ARG A 58 4.04 -5.60 8.08
C ARG A 58 3.08 -5.49 6.89
N ILE A 59 3.22 -4.46 6.07
CA ILE A 59 2.33 -4.25 4.90
C ILE A 59 2.43 -5.44 3.95
N LYS A 60 3.65 -5.90 3.61
CA LYS A 60 3.82 -7.05 2.71
C LYS A 60 3.21 -8.33 3.26
N ALA A 61 3.39 -8.62 4.55
CA ALA A 61 2.84 -9.81 5.18
C ALA A 61 1.30 -9.82 5.14
N GLU A 62 0.68 -8.72 5.54
CA GLU A 62 -0.78 -8.55 5.58
C GLU A 62 -1.44 -8.61 4.20
N LEU A 63 -0.77 -8.05 3.18
CA LEU A 63 -1.26 -8.14 1.80
C LEU A 63 -1.07 -9.54 1.21
N ALA A 64 0.04 -10.22 1.52
CA ALA A 64 0.25 -11.60 1.09
C ALA A 64 -0.78 -12.56 1.71
N GLU A 65 -1.10 -12.39 3.00
CA GLU A 65 -2.16 -13.15 3.67
C GLU A 65 -3.53 -12.90 3.03
N HIS A 66 -3.85 -11.63 2.73
CA HIS A 66 -5.08 -11.29 2.03
C HIS A 66 -5.16 -11.90 0.63
N ASP A 67 -4.10 -11.80 -0.16
CA ASP A 67 -4.03 -12.36 -1.52
C ASP A 67 -4.20 -13.89 -1.49
N ALA A 68 -3.60 -14.58 -0.51
CA ALA A 68 -3.74 -16.02 -0.34
C ALA A 68 -5.18 -16.43 0.04
N ALA A 69 -5.87 -15.62 0.85
CA ALA A 69 -7.25 -15.85 1.25
C ALA A 69 -8.29 -15.43 0.18
N ASN A 70 -7.93 -14.55 -0.75
CA ASN A 70 -8.83 -13.94 -1.72
C ASN A 70 -8.25 -14.03 -3.15
N PRO A 71 -8.13 -15.23 -3.73
CA PRO A 71 -7.50 -15.42 -5.05
C PRO A 71 -8.21 -14.67 -6.19
N ASP A 72 -9.52 -14.44 -6.06
CA ASP A 72 -10.33 -13.71 -7.04
C ASP A 72 -10.39 -12.19 -6.80
N ASN A 73 -9.84 -11.71 -5.68
CA ASN A 73 -9.83 -10.30 -5.29
C ASN A 73 -8.50 -9.94 -4.61
N LEU A 74 -7.45 -9.93 -5.42
CA LEU A 74 -6.10 -9.60 -4.95
C LEU A 74 -5.99 -8.12 -4.54
N SER A 75 -5.16 -7.86 -3.54
CA SER A 75 -4.86 -6.50 -3.08
C SER A 75 -4.17 -5.64 -4.13
N ALA A 76 -4.50 -4.36 -4.11
CA ALA A 76 -3.79 -3.32 -4.85
C ALA A 76 -2.36 -3.12 -4.29
N PRO A 77 -1.40 -2.70 -5.12
CA PRO A 77 -0.05 -2.41 -4.66
C PRO A 77 -0.03 -1.19 -3.72
N PHE A 78 1.05 -1.03 -2.96
CA PHE A 78 1.31 0.17 -2.17
C PHE A 78 2.51 0.96 -2.73
N ALA A 79 2.61 2.23 -2.34
CA ALA A 79 3.70 3.12 -2.70
C ALA A 79 4.29 3.84 -1.47
N VAL A 80 5.55 4.24 -1.57
CA VAL A 80 6.24 5.03 -0.55
C VAL A 80 6.70 6.34 -1.17
N ASN A 81 6.30 7.47 -0.55
CA ASN A 81 6.79 8.79 -0.92
C ASN A 81 8.11 9.07 -0.19
N GLN A 82 9.21 9.09 -0.93
CA GLN A 82 10.55 9.41 -0.43
C GLN A 82 10.73 10.93 -0.41
N ILE A 83 11.00 11.48 0.77
CA ILE A 83 11.30 12.90 0.94
C ILE A 83 12.82 13.04 1.14
N VAL A 84 13.45 13.84 0.28
CA VAL A 84 14.90 14.15 0.28
C VAL A 84 15.18 15.52 0.87
#